data_AF-A0A524QZV6-F1
#
_entry.id   AF-A0A524QZV6-F1
#
_cell.length_a   1.000
_cell.length_b   1.000
_cell.length_c   1.000
_cell.angle_alpha   90.00
_cell.angle_beta   90.00
_cell.angle_gamma   90.00
#
_symmetry.space_group_name_H-M   'P 1'
#
loop_
_entity.id
_entity.type
_entity.pdbx_description
1 polymer ?
#
loop_
_entity_poly.entity_id
_entity_poly.type
_entity_poly.pdbx_seq_one_letter_code
_entity_poly.pdbx_strand_id
1 'polypeptide(L)'
;VNYYNYTGKPFNMHQKHFQQIKSFILDPKLVERYSKKMHLAFCAYNGAGRDAVPRLVKALKIDKLDIISVMNPIDGMFPAFDDLKSPKGKKVYQQPDPGDKFAAKKAVTEYIKEFGEKQFAQVDMLIGTDPDADRVGVVVPVPKSHREIYGADHTLLDADTAWSILLWYRMEKMKAAKTDFGKYFSVQSHTTTDVMPLLCDKYGIPWIKTWVGFAQLAAAVQRVWEDQPITKDIYWTIYDFKNLTPKATINLAALEQSNGFSILGGKPKDDMSMGAHGHVRDKDGIFAAILLVEVLAYAKSIGKSIVELVDEKLYLDPGIGLIRTGYRPAPVYGQYEGIEGRSTKMKVIHKAEALIELVKAGKTVKFADLKATKFEVYKTGKYDIQHGYTQGYKPDDPSTFGFPDEGIRFFFGDDFNHLTIRPSGTSQSLRFHIQLRDADVKKSNLKAKRIAMEKRIMAIFEDVGKKLDVDWDE
;
A
#
# COMPACT_ATOMS: atom_id res chain seq x y z
N VAL A 1 14.35 -28.93 21.70
CA VAL A 1 15.39 -28.63 20.70
C VAL A 1 14.87 -27.48 19.86
N ASN A 2 15.54 -26.33 19.80
CA ASN A 2 15.11 -25.27 18.89
C ASN A 2 15.51 -25.63 17.44
N TYR A 3 14.94 -24.94 16.46
CA TYR A 3 15.03 -25.24 15.02
C TYR A 3 16.45 -25.36 14.43
N TYR A 4 17.53 -25.11 15.20
CA TYR A 4 18.91 -25.02 14.70
C TYR A 4 19.99 -25.67 15.58
N ASN A 5 19.69 -26.66 16.44
CA ASN A 5 20.69 -27.23 17.35
C ASN A 5 21.42 -26.19 18.24
N TYR A 6 20.75 -25.06 18.55
CA TYR A 6 21.33 -24.05 19.42
C TYR A 6 21.26 -24.55 20.87
N THR A 7 22.43 -24.80 21.47
CA THR A 7 22.56 -25.26 22.86
C THR A 7 22.53 -24.12 23.88
N GLY A 8 22.57 -22.86 23.42
CA GLY A 8 22.40 -21.67 24.24
C GLY A 8 20.94 -21.33 24.51
N LYS A 9 20.68 -20.55 25.58
CA LYS A 9 19.37 -19.96 25.84
C LYS A 9 18.91 -19.19 24.58
N PRO A 10 17.70 -19.46 24.04
CA PRO A 10 17.22 -18.76 22.85
C PRO A 10 17.30 -17.25 23.04
N PHE A 11 17.93 -16.57 22.10
CA PHE A 11 18.02 -15.11 22.12
C PHE A 11 16.61 -14.53 21.91
N ASN A 12 16.14 -13.72 22.87
CA ASN A 12 14.79 -13.16 22.84
C ASN A 12 14.69 -12.01 21.82
N MET A 13 14.58 -12.37 20.53
CA MET A 13 14.41 -11.41 19.44
C MET A 13 13.11 -10.63 19.56
N HIS A 14 12.03 -11.24 20.07
CA HIS A 14 10.74 -10.58 20.22
C HIS A 14 10.82 -9.35 21.12
N GLN A 15 11.53 -9.44 22.26
CA GLN A 15 11.69 -8.29 23.14
C GLN A 15 12.53 -7.18 22.50
N LYS A 16 13.59 -7.52 21.75
CA LYS A 16 14.39 -6.51 21.05
C LYS A 16 13.61 -5.81 19.94
N HIS A 17 12.93 -6.58 19.09
CA HIS A 17 12.04 -6.08 18.04
C HIS A 17 10.94 -5.18 18.63
N PHE A 18 10.32 -5.63 19.72
CA PHE A 18 9.33 -4.84 20.46
C PHE A 18 9.87 -3.48 20.95
N GLN A 19 11.03 -3.47 21.63
CA GLN A 19 11.62 -2.23 22.13
C GLN A 19 12.02 -1.28 20.99
N GLN A 20 12.48 -1.83 19.88
CA GLN A 20 12.73 -1.05 18.67
C GLN A 20 11.45 -0.41 18.16
N ILE A 21 10.36 -1.17 17.94
CA ILE A 21 9.08 -0.62 17.46
C ILE A 21 8.60 0.51 18.36
N LYS A 22 8.64 0.33 19.69
CA LYS A 22 8.25 1.40 20.63
C LYS A 22 9.02 2.70 20.44
N SER A 23 10.29 2.64 20.04
CA SER A 23 11.13 3.83 19.85
C SER A 23 10.66 4.72 18.70
N PHE A 24 9.79 4.21 17.81
CA PHE A 24 9.22 4.97 16.70
C PHE A 24 7.91 5.69 17.03
N ILE A 25 7.32 5.42 18.21
CA ILE A 25 6.13 6.13 18.69
C ILE A 25 6.54 7.56 19.05
N LEU A 26 5.97 8.54 18.35
CA LEU A 26 6.39 9.95 18.50
C LEU A 26 5.76 10.61 19.73
N ASP A 27 4.57 10.16 20.14
CA ASP A 27 3.82 10.68 21.29
C ASP A 27 3.35 9.53 22.22
N PRO A 28 4.27 8.90 22.97
CA PRO A 28 3.92 7.79 23.85
C PRO A 28 2.95 8.20 24.97
N LYS A 29 2.97 9.48 25.40
CA LYS A 29 2.05 10.02 26.40
C LYS A 29 0.63 10.10 25.87
N LEU A 30 0.45 10.45 24.60
CA LEU A 30 -0.85 10.43 23.94
C LEU A 30 -1.40 9.01 23.86
N VAL A 31 -0.58 8.05 23.40
CA VAL A 31 -0.99 6.63 23.33
C VAL A 31 -1.40 6.14 24.72
N GLU A 32 -0.61 6.40 25.76
CA GLU A 32 -0.95 6.01 27.14
C GLU A 32 -2.25 6.68 27.65
N ARG A 33 -2.47 7.97 27.36
CA ARG A 33 -3.69 8.68 27.78
C ARG A 33 -4.96 8.09 27.16
N TYR A 34 -4.86 7.60 25.93
CA TYR A 34 -6.00 7.06 25.18
C TYR A 34 -6.05 5.54 25.14
N SER A 35 -5.08 4.84 25.75
CA SER A 35 -4.98 3.38 25.68
C SER A 35 -6.23 2.67 26.21
N LYS A 36 -6.85 3.20 27.27
CA LYS A 36 -8.10 2.70 27.87
C LYS A 36 -9.37 3.11 27.12
N LYS A 37 -9.24 4.02 26.15
CA LYS A 37 -10.35 4.51 25.31
C LYS A 37 -10.35 3.89 23.92
N MET A 38 -9.39 3.01 23.64
CA MET A 38 -9.28 2.30 22.36
C MET A 38 -9.75 0.86 22.53
N HIS A 39 -10.58 0.41 21.60
CA HIS A 39 -10.96 -0.98 21.45
C HIS A 39 -10.42 -1.50 20.12
N LEU A 40 -9.44 -2.39 20.19
CA LEU A 40 -8.83 -3.02 19.02
C LEU A 40 -9.38 -4.43 18.82
N ALA A 41 -9.48 -4.85 17.56
CA ALA A 41 -9.65 -6.25 17.18
C ALA A 41 -8.45 -6.70 16.34
N PHE A 42 -8.13 -7.99 16.36
CA PHE A 42 -6.97 -8.51 15.66
C PHE A 42 -7.19 -9.91 15.09
N CYS A 43 -6.65 -10.14 13.89
CA CYS A 43 -6.48 -11.44 13.28
C CYS A 43 -5.14 -11.53 12.55
N ALA A 44 -4.48 -12.68 12.65
CA ALA A 44 -3.20 -12.94 11.99
C ALA A 44 -3.36 -13.74 10.70
N TYR A 45 -4.61 -13.98 10.25
CA TYR A 45 -4.93 -14.88 9.14
C TYR A 45 -4.21 -16.23 9.21
N ASN A 46 -4.23 -16.83 10.40
CA ASN A 46 -3.54 -18.07 10.72
C ASN A 46 -2.00 -18.02 10.55
N GLY A 47 -1.42 -16.82 10.63
CA GLY A 47 -0.01 -16.52 10.41
C GLY A 47 0.82 -16.17 11.65
N ALA A 48 2.04 -15.71 11.39
CA ALA A 48 3.09 -15.44 12.37
C ALA A 48 2.83 -14.20 13.26
N GLY A 49 2.01 -13.25 12.79
CA GLY A 49 1.67 -12.02 13.52
C GLY A 49 0.93 -12.26 14.86
N ARG A 50 0.38 -13.46 15.06
CA ARG A 50 -0.48 -13.87 16.18
C ARG A 50 0.05 -13.54 17.57
N ASP A 51 1.36 -13.59 17.75
CA ASP A 51 2.02 -13.39 19.04
C ASP A 51 2.54 -11.97 19.19
N ALA A 52 3.09 -11.40 18.11
CA ALA A 52 3.78 -10.12 18.15
C ALA A 52 2.80 -8.94 18.36
N VAL A 53 1.70 -8.89 17.60
CA VAL A 53 0.72 -7.79 17.70
C VAL A 53 0.07 -7.74 19.09
N PRO A 54 -0.48 -8.84 19.65
CA PRO A 54 -1.10 -8.78 20.98
C PRO A 54 -0.11 -8.40 22.09
N ARG A 55 1.15 -8.88 22.01
CA ARG A 55 2.21 -8.48 22.96
C ARG A 55 2.52 -6.99 22.86
N LEU A 56 2.56 -6.45 21.64
CA LEU A 56 2.79 -5.01 21.43
C LEU A 56 1.66 -4.17 22.00
N VAL A 57 0.41 -4.51 21.65
CA VAL A 57 -0.80 -3.83 22.14
C VAL A 57 -0.84 -3.82 23.67
N LYS A 58 -0.60 -4.97 24.31
CA LYS A 58 -0.53 -5.10 25.77
C LYS A 58 0.53 -4.18 26.37
N ALA A 59 1.69 -4.08 25.74
CA ALA A 59 2.79 -3.29 26.26
C ALA A 59 2.70 -1.79 25.94
N LEU A 60 1.73 -1.39 25.10
CA LEU A 60 1.19 -0.04 25.00
C LEU A 60 0.07 0.24 26.01
N LYS A 61 -0.22 -0.72 26.91
CA LYS A 61 -1.26 -0.64 27.94
C LYS A 61 -2.66 -0.41 27.37
N ILE A 62 -2.91 -0.90 26.15
CA ILE A 62 -4.23 -0.91 25.54
C ILE A 62 -4.97 -2.10 26.13
N ASP A 63 -6.00 -1.83 26.92
CA ASP A 63 -6.64 -2.84 27.77
C ASP A 63 -7.60 -3.74 26.99
N LYS A 64 -8.21 -3.21 25.91
CA LYS A 64 -9.26 -3.90 25.15
C LYS A 64 -8.77 -4.33 23.78
N LEU A 65 -8.35 -5.58 23.68
CA LEU A 65 -7.97 -6.26 22.45
C LEU A 65 -8.76 -7.56 22.32
N ASP A 66 -9.59 -7.65 21.29
CA ASP A 66 -10.28 -8.88 20.91
C ASP A 66 -9.46 -9.60 19.83
N ILE A 67 -9.20 -10.89 20.03
CA ILE A 67 -8.49 -11.74 19.06
C ILE A 67 -9.50 -12.68 18.43
N ILE A 68 -9.60 -12.69 17.11
CA ILE A 68 -10.53 -13.55 16.37
C ILE A 68 -10.01 -14.99 16.43
N SER A 69 -10.69 -15.85 17.18
CA SER A 69 -10.17 -17.16 17.59
C SER A 69 -9.92 -18.10 16.42
N VAL A 70 -10.80 -18.12 15.41
CA VAL A 70 -10.64 -19.02 14.24
C VAL A 70 -9.45 -18.63 13.34
N MET A 71 -9.02 -17.37 13.39
CA MET A 71 -7.92 -16.83 12.57
C MET A 71 -6.60 -16.68 13.34
N ASN A 72 -6.53 -17.18 14.59
CA ASN A 72 -5.39 -17.00 15.47
C ASN A 72 -4.39 -18.18 15.50
N PRO A 73 -4.78 -19.47 15.39
CA PRO A 73 -3.84 -20.58 15.34
C PRO A 73 -2.91 -20.48 14.12
N ILE A 74 -1.61 -20.79 14.28
CA ILE A 74 -0.70 -20.95 13.13
C ILE A 74 -1.16 -22.16 12.33
N ASP A 75 -1.55 -21.93 11.09
CA ASP A 75 -1.96 -22.98 10.18
C ASP A 75 -1.63 -22.58 8.74
N GLY A 76 -0.67 -23.29 8.14
CA GLY A 76 -0.23 -23.05 6.76
C GLY A 76 -1.25 -23.47 5.70
N MET A 77 -2.35 -24.09 6.12
CA MET A 77 -3.51 -24.36 5.25
C MET A 77 -4.53 -23.22 5.28
N PHE A 78 -4.29 -22.13 6.02
CA PHE A 78 -5.16 -20.93 6.08
C PHE A 78 -6.66 -21.24 6.07
N PRO A 79 -7.16 -22.08 7.01
CA PRO A 79 -8.51 -22.67 6.94
C PRO A 79 -9.64 -21.63 6.95
N ALA A 80 -9.39 -20.43 7.46
CA ALA A 80 -10.34 -19.32 7.40
C ALA A 80 -10.71 -18.89 5.96
N PHE A 81 -9.91 -19.28 4.97
CA PHE A 81 -10.05 -18.90 3.56
C PHE A 81 -10.38 -20.09 2.63
N ASP A 82 -10.65 -21.28 3.19
CA ASP A 82 -10.97 -22.48 2.41
C ASP A 82 -12.27 -22.39 1.60
N ASP A 83 -13.17 -21.51 2.03
CA ASP A 83 -14.46 -21.24 1.38
C ASP A 83 -14.38 -20.14 0.32
N LEU A 84 -13.19 -19.58 0.06
CA LEU A 84 -13.01 -18.56 -0.97
C LEU A 84 -13.32 -19.12 -2.36
N LYS A 85 -14.23 -18.42 -3.04
CA LYS A 85 -14.63 -18.69 -4.41
C LYS A 85 -14.49 -17.42 -5.24
N SER A 86 -14.16 -17.58 -6.52
CA SER A 86 -14.29 -16.47 -7.48
C SER A 86 -15.75 -15.99 -7.55
N PRO A 87 -16.03 -14.79 -8.09
CA PRO A 87 -17.40 -14.33 -8.31
C PRO A 87 -18.26 -15.32 -9.13
N LYS A 88 -17.62 -16.17 -9.97
CA LYS A 88 -18.27 -17.28 -10.70
C LYS A 88 -18.48 -18.56 -9.89
N GLY A 89 -18.17 -18.57 -8.60
CA GLY A 89 -18.37 -19.71 -7.71
C GLY A 89 -17.31 -20.82 -7.82
N LYS A 90 -16.22 -20.61 -8.56
CA LYS A 90 -15.11 -21.58 -8.65
C LYS A 90 -14.25 -21.50 -7.40
N LYS A 91 -13.78 -22.64 -6.88
CA LYS A 91 -12.74 -22.63 -5.84
C LYS A 91 -11.46 -22.01 -6.42
N VAL A 92 -10.87 -21.08 -5.69
CA VAL A 92 -9.63 -20.38 -6.07
C VAL A 92 -8.57 -20.55 -4.99
N TYR A 93 -7.37 -20.04 -5.25
CA TYR A 93 -6.31 -19.96 -4.24
C TYR A 93 -6.78 -19.13 -3.05
N GLN A 94 -6.43 -19.60 -1.85
CA GLN A 94 -6.62 -18.84 -0.63
C GLN A 94 -5.87 -17.52 -0.73
N GLN A 95 -6.47 -16.45 -0.23
CA GLN A 95 -5.90 -15.11 -0.29
C GLN A 95 -5.95 -14.45 1.09
N PRO A 96 -5.06 -14.84 2.02
CA PRO A 96 -4.90 -14.19 3.32
C PRO A 96 -4.16 -12.84 3.19
N ASP A 97 -4.59 -11.99 2.25
CA ASP A 97 -4.00 -10.68 1.96
C ASP A 97 -4.76 -9.59 2.74
N PRO A 98 -4.14 -8.87 3.67
CA PRO A 98 -4.81 -7.87 4.48
C PRO A 98 -5.20 -6.60 3.70
N GLY A 99 -4.68 -6.40 2.49
CA GLY A 99 -5.14 -5.36 1.56
C GLY A 99 -6.39 -5.75 0.78
N ASP A 100 -6.83 -7.01 0.85
CA ASP A 100 -7.96 -7.52 0.09
C ASP A 100 -9.31 -7.32 0.80
N LYS A 101 -10.33 -6.93 0.02
CA LYS A 101 -11.67 -6.65 0.53
C LYS A 101 -12.39 -7.91 1.03
N PHE A 102 -12.16 -9.07 0.40
CA PHE A 102 -12.74 -10.33 0.88
C PHE A 102 -12.10 -10.72 2.21
N ALA A 103 -10.78 -10.64 2.34
CA ALA A 103 -10.09 -10.97 3.60
C ALA A 103 -10.54 -10.07 4.75
N ALA A 104 -10.65 -8.77 4.52
CA ALA A 104 -11.21 -7.84 5.50
C ALA A 104 -12.67 -8.18 5.87
N LYS A 105 -13.52 -8.46 4.87
CA LYS A 105 -14.92 -8.87 5.10
C LYS A 105 -15.01 -10.18 5.88
N LYS A 106 -14.15 -11.17 5.59
CA LYS A 106 -14.08 -12.43 6.31
C LYS A 106 -13.72 -12.18 7.77
N ALA A 107 -12.71 -11.34 8.05
CA ALA A 107 -12.34 -10.97 9.42
C ALA A 107 -13.51 -10.34 10.19
N VAL A 108 -14.19 -9.35 9.59
CA VAL A 108 -15.38 -8.75 10.21
C VAL A 108 -16.49 -9.78 10.45
N THR A 109 -16.73 -10.68 9.49
CA THR A 109 -17.74 -11.72 9.59
C THR A 109 -17.45 -12.68 10.75
N GLU A 110 -16.23 -13.18 10.85
CA GLU A 110 -15.83 -14.08 11.93
C GLU A 110 -15.81 -13.36 13.29
N TYR A 111 -15.39 -12.10 13.34
CA TYR A 111 -15.52 -11.28 14.55
C TYR A 111 -16.98 -11.18 15.01
N ILE A 112 -17.90 -10.85 14.11
CA ILE A 112 -19.32 -10.68 14.46
C ILE A 112 -19.93 -12.01 14.92
N LYS A 113 -19.56 -13.13 14.31
CA LYS A 113 -19.99 -14.46 14.75
C LYS A 113 -19.52 -14.78 16.16
N GLU A 114 -18.30 -14.39 16.52
CA GLU A 114 -17.69 -14.71 17.82
C GLU A 114 -18.12 -13.75 18.94
N PHE A 115 -18.14 -12.43 18.68
CA PHE A 115 -18.34 -11.38 19.69
C PHE A 115 -19.67 -10.62 19.55
N GLY A 116 -20.37 -10.76 18.43
CA GLY A 116 -21.64 -10.08 18.15
C GLY A 116 -21.50 -8.65 17.61
N GLU A 117 -22.53 -8.20 16.88
CA GLU A 117 -22.56 -6.88 16.22
C GLU A 117 -22.44 -5.71 17.21
N LYS A 118 -23.04 -5.82 18.40
CA LYS A 118 -22.98 -4.78 19.43
C LYS A 118 -21.57 -4.53 19.95
N GLN A 119 -20.74 -5.57 19.99
CA GLN A 119 -19.33 -5.45 20.38
C GLN A 119 -18.51 -4.92 19.22
N PHE A 120 -18.77 -5.37 17.99
CA PHE A 120 -18.11 -4.86 16.79
C PHE A 120 -18.32 -3.36 16.57
N ALA A 121 -19.52 -2.86 16.87
CA ALA A 121 -19.83 -1.43 16.79
C ALA A 121 -18.99 -0.54 17.74
N GLN A 122 -18.30 -1.14 18.70
CA GLN A 122 -17.39 -0.45 19.62
C GLN A 122 -15.91 -0.55 19.20
N VAL A 123 -15.59 -1.39 18.20
CA VAL A 123 -14.21 -1.57 17.70
C VAL A 123 -13.78 -0.32 16.94
N ASP A 124 -12.67 0.26 17.38
CA ASP A 124 -12.07 1.45 16.77
C ASP A 124 -11.17 1.11 15.57
N MET A 125 -10.58 -0.09 15.59
CA MET A 125 -9.73 -0.59 14.51
C MET A 125 -9.60 -2.11 14.61
N LEU A 126 -9.88 -2.81 13.52
CA LEU A 126 -9.56 -4.23 13.35
C LEU A 126 -8.30 -4.33 12.50
N ILE A 127 -7.27 -4.96 13.04
CA ILE A 127 -5.95 -5.14 12.42
C ILE A 127 -5.87 -6.56 11.83
N GLY A 128 -5.50 -6.66 10.56
CA GLY A 128 -5.19 -7.92 9.87
C GLY A 128 -3.74 -7.92 9.38
N THR A 129 -2.99 -8.98 9.63
CA THR A 129 -1.66 -9.21 9.04
C THR A 129 -1.68 -10.44 8.14
N ASP A 130 -0.86 -10.45 7.09
CA ASP A 130 -0.66 -11.63 6.25
C ASP A 130 0.16 -12.73 6.97
N PRO A 131 0.30 -13.93 6.37
CA PRO A 131 0.90 -15.09 7.04
C PRO A 131 2.30 -14.90 7.61
N ASP A 132 3.16 -14.14 6.94
CA ASP A 132 4.51 -13.78 7.39
C ASP A 132 4.58 -12.42 8.11
N ALA A 133 3.45 -11.70 8.18
CA ALA A 133 3.25 -10.44 8.88
C ALA A 133 4.12 -9.27 8.38
N ASP A 134 4.53 -9.31 7.11
CA ASP A 134 5.24 -8.21 6.45
C ASP A 134 4.28 -7.09 5.99
N ARG A 135 2.96 -7.39 5.87
CA ARG A 135 1.90 -6.42 5.53
C ARG A 135 0.83 -6.31 6.60
N VAL A 136 0.13 -5.18 6.55
CA VAL A 136 -1.01 -4.92 7.42
C VAL A 136 -2.13 -4.21 6.68
N GLY A 137 -3.36 -4.55 7.06
CA GLY A 137 -4.60 -3.91 6.66
C GLY A 137 -5.41 -3.57 7.90
N VAL A 138 -6.15 -2.46 7.83
CA VAL A 138 -6.94 -1.99 8.95
C VAL A 138 -8.37 -1.67 8.52
N VAL A 139 -9.34 -2.27 9.20
CA VAL A 139 -10.75 -1.91 9.08
C VAL A 139 -11.07 -0.90 10.17
N VAL A 140 -11.66 0.22 9.78
CA VAL A 140 -11.99 1.34 10.67
C VAL A 140 -13.48 1.69 10.58
N PRO A 141 -14.09 2.23 11.65
CA PRO A 141 -15.48 2.66 11.62
C PRO A 141 -15.67 3.86 10.69
N VAL A 142 -16.81 3.89 10.00
CA VAL A 142 -17.25 4.98 9.15
C VAL A 142 -18.32 5.80 9.89
N PRO A 143 -18.08 7.10 10.16
CA PRO A 143 -19.08 7.96 10.77
C PRO A 143 -20.35 8.04 9.94
N LYS A 144 -21.51 8.27 10.58
CA LYS A 144 -22.81 8.40 9.91
C LYS A 144 -22.79 9.39 8.73
N SER A 145 -22.06 10.50 8.86
CA SER A 145 -21.89 11.53 7.82
C SER A 145 -21.23 11.01 6.54
N HIS A 146 -20.45 9.93 6.62
CA HIS A 146 -19.67 9.36 5.52
C HIS A 146 -20.24 8.05 4.97
N ARG A 147 -21.28 7.47 5.59
CA ARG A 147 -21.85 6.17 5.17
C ARG A 147 -22.34 6.17 3.72
N GLU A 148 -22.80 7.30 3.20
CA GLU A 148 -23.20 7.40 1.78
C GLU A 148 -22.00 7.28 0.82
N ILE A 149 -20.79 7.66 1.25
CA ILE A 149 -19.57 7.53 0.45
C ILE A 149 -19.12 6.06 0.40
N TYR A 150 -19.16 5.38 1.55
CA TYR A 150 -18.60 4.03 1.72
C TYR A 150 -19.63 2.91 1.55
N GLY A 151 -20.93 3.19 1.69
CA GLY A 151 -22.01 2.20 1.67
C GLY A 151 -22.05 1.26 2.88
N ALA A 152 -21.23 1.50 3.92
CA ALA A 152 -21.09 0.63 5.08
C ALA A 152 -20.73 1.40 6.36
N ASP A 153 -20.92 0.74 7.51
CA ASP A 153 -20.59 1.28 8.84
C ASP A 153 -19.10 1.17 9.19
N HIS A 154 -18.33 0.49 8.34
CA HIS A 154 -16.89 0.31 8.45
C HIS A 154 -16.29 0.22 7.05
N THR A 155 -14.98 0.41 6.94
CA THR A 155 -14.27 0.29 5.67
C THR A 155 -12.86 -0.22 5.89
N LEU A 156 -12.36 -1.04 4.96
CA LEU A 156 -10.93 -1.32 4.86
C LEU A 156 -10.25 -0.06 4.33
N LEU A 157 -9.30 0.50 5.09
CA LEU A 157 -8.47 1.58 4.58
C LEU A 157 -7.52 1.00 3.52
N ASP A 158 -7.63 1.51 2.30
CA ASP A 158 -6.64 1.23 1.26
C ASP A 158 -5.25 1.72 1.72
N ALA A 159 -4.20 1.02 1.27
CA ALA A 159 -2.83 1.26 1.72
C ALA A 159 -2.38 2.71 1.44
N ASP A 160 -2.74 3.24 0.27
CA ASP A 160 -2.48 4.63 -0.10
C ASP A 160 -3.03 5.61 0.95
N THR A 161 -4.28 5.42 1.38
CA THR A 161 -4.92 6.25 2.41
C THR A 161 -4.27 6.05 3.78
N ALA A 162 -4.02 4.80 4.18
CA ALA A 162 -3.42 4.46 5.47
C ALA A 162 -2.01 5.05 5.62
N TRP A 163 -1.18 4.90 4.59
CA TRP A 163 0.17 5.46 4.56
C TRP A 163 0.17 6.98 4.46
N SER A 164 -0.78 7.57 3.73
CA SER A 164 -0.86 9.03 3.60
C SER A 164 -1.17 9.69 4.94
N ILE A 165 -2.14 9.15 5.68
CA ILE A 165 -2.49 9.72 6.99
C ILE A 165 -1.41 9.46 8.03
N LEU A 166 -0.75 8.30 7.98
CA LEU A 166 0.39 7.99 8.83
C LEU A 166 1.55 8.96 8.56
N LEU A 167 1.92 9.15 7.30
CA LEU A 167 2.99 10.04 6.88
C LEU A 167 2.70 11.48 7.29
N TRP A 168 1.48 11.97 7.02
CA TRP A 168 1.03 13.29 7.47
C TRP A 168 1.17 13.46 8.99
N TYR A 169 0.66 12.51 9.78
CA TYR A 169 0.72 12.58 11.25
C TYR A 169 2.17 12.66 11.74
N ARG A 170 3.05 11.82 11.20
CA ARG A 170 4.48 11.83 11.57
C ARG A 170 5.14 13.16 11.22
N MET A 171 4.90 13.68 10.02
CA MET A 171 5.42 14.99 9.60
C MET A 171 4.91 16.13 10.50
N GLU A 172 3.64 16.14 10.89
CA GLU A 172 3.11 17.13 11.84
C GLU A 172 3.81 17.05 13.20
N LYS A 173 4.02 15.84 13.74
CA LYS A 173 4.74 15.65 15.01
C LYS A 173 6.21 16.05 14.91
N MET A 174 6.89 15.69 13.81
CA MET A 174 8.27 16.10 13.55
C MET A 174 8.41 17.61 13.40
N LYS A 175 7.45 18.27 12.73
CA LYS A 175 7.37 19.73 12.61
C LYS A 175 7.19 20.40 13.98
N ALA A 176 6.27 19.89 14.80
CA ALA A 176 6.07 20.38 16.17
C ALA A 176 7.33 20.21 17.03
N ALA A 177 8.10 19.14 16.81
CA ALA A 177 9.40 18.90 17.42
C ALA A 177 10.56 19.71 16.80
N LYS A 178 10.28 20.62 15.84
CA LYS A 178 11.27 21.44 15.12
C LYS A 178 12.36 20.60 14.43
N THR A 179 11.98 19.45 13.90
CA THR A 179 12.88 18.57 13.15
C THR A 179 13.37 19.27 11.87
N ASP A 180 14.66 19.14 11.56
CA ASP A 180 15.23 19.63 10.30
C ASP A 180 14.87 18.69 9.14
N PHE A 181 13.79 19.03 8.43
CA PHE A 181 13.31 18.24 7.29
C PHE A 181 14.29 18.14 6.13
N GLY A 182 15.26 19.05 6.02
CA GLY A 182 16.30 18.97 4.98
C GLY A 182 17.23 17.75 5.11
N LYS A 183 17.19 17.06 6.26
CA LYS A 183 17.94 15.82 6.51
C LYS A 183 17.22 14.55 6.08
N TYR A 184 15.93 14.65 5.80
CA TYR A 184 15.09 13.48 5.58
C TYR A 184 14.69 13.32 4.13
N PHE A 185 14.31 12.12 3.72
CA PHE A 185 13.66 11.87 2.44
C PHE A 185 12.66 10.70 2.54
N SER A 186 11.72 10.63 1.61
CA SER A 186 10.76 9.53 1.45
C SER A 186 11.08 8.69 0.21
N VAL A 187 10.78 7.39 0.25
CA VAL A 187 10.85 6.51 -0.93
C VAL A 187 9.54 5.76 -1.09
N GLN A 188 9.03 5.69 -2.31
CA GLN A 188 7.82 4.95 -2.65
C GLN A 188 7.91 4.28 -4.03
N SER A 189 7.01 3.34 -4.33
CA SER A 189 6.87 2.82 -5.69
C SER A 189 6.09 3.77 -6.61
N HIS A 190 6.28 3.67 -7.93
CA HIS A 190 5.61 4.51 -8.93
C HIS A 190 4.09 4.28 -9.07
N THR A 191 3.58 3.18 -8.51
CA THR A 191 2.14 2.87 -8.42
C THR A 191 1.51 3.34 -7.12
N THR A 192 2.30 3.80 -6.15
CA THR A 192 1.80 4.37 -4.90
C THR A 192 1.34 5.81 -5.12
N THR A 193 0.26 6.20 -4.44
CA THR A 193 -0.43 7.47 -4.70
C THR A 193 0.48 8.71 -4.64
N ASP A 194 0.16 9.69 -5.48
CA ASP A 194 0.80 11.01 -5.49
C ASP A 194 0.51 11.87 -4.26
N VAL A 195 -0.37 11.44 -3.35
CA VAL A 195 -0.49 12.10 -2.03
C VAL A 195 0.85 12.10 -1.29
N MET A 196 1.68 11.06 -1.44
CA MET A 196 2.99 10.96 -0.77
C MET A 196 3.98 12.04 -1.20
N PRO A 197 4.31 12.20 -2.51
CA PRO A 197 5.18 13.28 -2.97
C PRO A 197 4.57 14.66 -2.72
N LEU A 198 3.24 14.84 -2.84
CA LEU A 198 2.60 16.13 -2.56
C LEU A 198 2.69 16.52 -1.07
N LEU A 199 2.55 15.55 -0.16
CA LEU A 199 2.85 15.75 1.26
C LEU A 199 4.31 16.13 1.45
N CYS A 200 5.25 15.39 0.87
CA CYS A 200 6.68 15.68 0.99
C CYS A 200 7.01 17.10 0.50
N ASP A 201 6.48 17.50 -0.65
CA ASP A 201 6.63 18.85 -1.21
C ASP A 201 6.10 19.93 -0.24
N LYS A 202 4.93 19.71 0.38
CA LYS A 202 4.35 20.63 1.37
C LYS A 202 5.25 20.84 2.60
N TYR A 203 5.97 19.81 3.05
CA TYR A 203 6.89 19.91 4.19
C TYR A 203 8.34 20.23 3.80
N GLY A 204 8.63 20.38 2.50
CA GLY A 204 9.99 20.62 2.00
C GLY A 204 10.90 19.39 2.15
N ILE A 205 10.33 18.19 2.09
CA ILE A 205 11.04 16.92 2.21
C ILE A 205 11.29 16.36 0.81
N PRO A 206 12.54 16.00 0.47
CA PRO A 206 12.86 15.28 -0.76
C PRO A 206 12.20 13.91 -0.86
N TRP A 207 11.94 13.45 -2.08
CA TRP A 207 11.35 12.13 -2.29
C TRP A 207 11.91 11.43 -3.53
N ILE A 208 11.84 10.10 -3.52
CA ILE A 208 12.25 9.22 -4.60
C ILE A 208 11.10 8.25 -4.91
N LYS A 209 10.75 8.11 -6.19
CA LYS A 209 9.89 7.05 -6.71
C LYS A 209 10.75 5.99 -7.38
N THR A 210 10.43 4.74 -7.10
CA THR A 210 11.11 3.56 -7.63
C THR A 210 10.13 2.67 -8.39
N TRP A 211 10.64 1.63 -9.06
CA TRP A 211 9.81 0.54 -9.58
C TRP A 211 9.18 -0.28 -8.45
N VAL A 212 8.15 -1.06 -8.75
CA VAL A 212 7.47 -1.87 -7.74
C VAL A 212 8.40 -2.94 -7.16
N GLY A 213 8.33 -3.11 -5.84
CA GLY A 213 9.07 -4.08 -5.06
C GLY A 213 9.91 -3.41 -3.99
N PHE A 214 9.71 -3.80 -2.73
CA PHE A 214 10.44 -3.24 -1.59
C PHE A 214 11.97 -3.28 -1.70
N ALA A 215 12.51 -4.28 -2.40
CA ALA A 215 13.95 -4.34 -2.71
C ALA A 215 14.42 -3.11 -3.51
N GLN A 216 13.60 -2.57 -4.42
CA GLN A 216 13.91 -1.35 -5.17
C GLN A 216 13.89 -0.12 -4.26
N LEU A 217 12.94 -0.05 -3.33
CA LEU A 217 12.88 1.03 -2.34
C LEU A 217 14.13 0.99 -1.44
N ALA A 218 14.51 -0.19 -0.95
CA ALA A 218 15.70 -0.38 -0.14
C ALA A 218 16.99 -0.06 -0.93
N ALA A 219 17.07 -0.46 -2.20
CA ALA A 219 18.19 -0.14 -3.08
C ALA A 219 18.33 1.37 -3.31
N ALA A 220 17.22 2.10 -3.50
CA ALA A 220 17.26 3.55 -3.63
C ALA A 220 17.75 4.23 -2.34
N VAL A 221 17.33 3.75 -1.16
CA VAL A 221 17.85 4.25 0.12
C VAL A 221 19.34 3.94 0.28
N GLN A 222 19.78 2.73 -0.10
CA GLN A 222 21.19 2.35 -0.06
C GLN A 222 22.06 3.25 -0.94
N ARG A 223 21.61 3.59 -2.16
CA ARG A 223 22.32 4.53 -3.03
C ARG A 223 22.53 5.89 -2.39
N VAL A 224 21.52 6.40 -1.66
CA VAL A 224 21.66 7.66 -0.90
C VAL A 224 22.69 7.51 0.23
N TRP A 225 22.70 6.40 0.95
CA TRP A 225 23.68 6.14 2.02
C TRP A 225 25.12 5.99 1.52
N GLU A 226 25.29 5.56 0.27
CA GLU A 226 26.58 5.38 -0.39
C GLU A 226 27.03 6.63 -1.16
N ASP A 227 26.29 7.75 -1.03
CA ASP A 227 26.55 9.01 -1.74
C ASP A 227 26.61 8.82 -3.27
N GLN A 228 25.92 7.79 -3.80
CA GLN A 228 25.83 7.57 -5.23
C GLN A 228 24.94 8.65 -5.89
N PRO A 229 25.26 9.07 -7.12
CA PRO A 229 24.40 9.99 -7.86
C PRO A 229 22.98 9.44 -8.01
N ILE A 230 22.01 10.23 -7.59
CA ILE A 230 20.60 9.93 -7.83
C ILE A 230 20.18 10.59 -9.15
N THR A 231 20.03 9.76 -10.16
CA THR A 231 19.54 10.12 -11.49
C THR A 231 18.32 9.29 -11.83
N LYS A 232 17.50 9.75 -12.78
CA LYS A 232 16.45 8.90 -13.35
C LYS A 232 17.13 7.77 -14.10
N ASP A 233 17.13 6.58 -13.51
CA ASP A 233 17.56 5.34 -14.15
C ASP A 233 16.34 4.44 -14.30
N ILE A 234 15.43 4.92 -15.16
CA ILE A 234 14.12 4.32 -15.42
C ILE A 234 14.19 2.85 -15.88
N TYR A 235 15.39 2.35 -16.18
CA TYR A 235 15.59 0.96 -16.56
C TYR A 235 15.97 0.05 -15.38
N TRP A 236 16.28 0.62 -14.22
CA TRP A 236 16.89 -0.12 -13.10
C TRP A 236 16.15 0.07 -11.77
N THR A 237 16.13 1.29 -11.20
CA THR A 237 15.64 1.49 -9.83
C THR A 237 14.79 2.74 -9.66
N ILE A 238 15.25 3.90 -10.12
CA ILE A 238 14.69 5.22 -9.84
C ILE A 238 13.87 5.70 -11.03
N TYR A 239 12.55 5.71 -10.83
CA TYR A 239 11.58 6.23 -11.78
C TYR A 239 11.59 7.76 -11.80
N ASP A 240 11.51 8.38 -10.64
CA ASP A 240 11.44 9.84 -10.50
C ASP A 240 11.95 10.27 -9.12
N PHE A 241 12.34 11.52 -8.97
CA PHE A 241 12.74 12.07 -7.67
C PHE A 241 12.67 13.60 -7.71
N LYS A 242 12.60 14.23 -6.54
CA LYS A 242 12.57 15.69 -6.44
C LYS A 242 13.27 16.20 -5.19
N ASN A 243 13.91 17.35 -5.34
CA ASN A 243 14.53 18.14 -4.27
C ASN A 243 15.63 17.41 -3.47
N LEU A 244 16.17 16.29 -3.94
CA LEU A 244 17.20 15.57 -3.20
C LEU A 244 18.46 16.43 -3.07
N THR A 245 18.96 16.57 -1.83
CA THR A 245 20.17 17.33 -1.52
C THR A 245 21.18 16.44 -0.80
N PRO A 246 22.48 16.77 -0.81
CA PRO A 246 23.48 16.03 -0.04
C PRO A 246 23.22 15.96 1.47
N LYS A 247 22.32 16.81 2.01
CA LYS A 247 21.93 16.76 3.44
C LYS A 247 20.87 15.69 3.72
N ALA A 248 20.06 15.33 2.71
CA ALA A 248 18.93 14.42 2.84
C ALA A 248 19.39 12.96 2.87
N THR A 249 19.81 12.50 4.04
CA THR A 249 20.49 11.20 4.24
C THR A 249 19.68 10.22 5.09
N ILE A 250 18.55 10.65 5.65
CA ILE A 250 17.72 9.84 6.55
C ILE A 250 16.40 9.49 5.87
N ASN A 251 16.18 8.21 5.58
CA ASN A 251 14.89 7.75 5.09
C ASN A 251 13.87 7.80 6.24
N LEU A 252 12.77 8.55 6.03
CA LEU A 252 11.70 8.69 7.02
C LEU A 252 10.49 7.77 6.74
N ALA A 253 10.39 7.27 5.51
CA ALA A 253 9.35 6.34 5.07
C ALA A 253 9.79 5.60 3.80
N ALA A 254 9.54 4.30 3.78
CA ALA A 254 9.60 3.43 2.60
C ALA A 254 8.26 2.69 2.50
N LEU A 255 7.48 2.94 1.45
CA LEU A 255 6.08 2.52 1.40
C LEU A 255 5.61 2.09 0.00
N GLU A 256 4.69 1.14 -0.03
CA GLU A 256 4.08 0.62 -1.25
C GLU A 256 2.56 0.48 -1.08
N GLN A 257 1.82 0.75 -2.15
CA GLN A 257 0.36 0.54 -2.20
C GLN A 257 -0.09 -0.91 -1.98
N SER A 258 0.83 -1.89 -2.02
CA SER A 258 0.57 -3.30 -1.68
C SER A 258 0.67 -3.57 -0.17
N ASN A 259 0.21 -2.63 0.67
CA ASN A 259 0.18 -2.74 2.13
C ASN A 259 1.54 -2.91 2.81
N GLY A 260 2.63 -2.48 2.16
CA GLY A 260 3.99 -2.52 2.70
C GLY A 260 4.44 -1.16 3.24
N PHE A 261 5.02 -1.13 4.44
CA PHE A 261 5.58 0.09 5.06
C PHE A 261 6.77 -0.23 5.96
N SER A 262 7.79 0.64 5.94
CA SER A 262 8.88 0.67 6.92
C SER A 262 9.51 2.07 7.01
N ILE A 263 10.47 2.24 7.91
CA ILE A 263 11.31 3.45 8.04
C ILE A 263 12.75 2.99 8.03
N LEU A 264 13.50 3.23 6.95
CA LEU A 264 14.85 2.64 6.82
C LEU A 264 15.94 3.44 7.56
N GLY A 265 15.67 4.69 7.93
CA GLY A 265 16.59 5.52 8.71
C GLY A 265 17.80 6.03 7.94
N GLY A 266 18.84 6.39 8.68
CA GLY A 266 20.13 6.86 8.14
C GLY A 266 21.10 5.72 7.84
N LYS A 267 22.28 6.08 7.33
CA LYS A 267 23.34 5.11 6.97
C LYS A 267 23.61 4.13 8.12
N PRO A 268 23.62 2.81 7.85
CA PRO A 268 23.93 1.82 8.86
C PRO A 268 25.39 1.94 9.33
N LYS A 269 25.67 1.46 10.54
CA LYS A 269 27.04 1.44 11.10
C LYS A 269 27.97 0.53 10.28
N ASP A 270 27.43 -0.58 9.79
CA ASP A 270 28.10 -1.62 9.01
C ASP A 270 27.03 -2.41 8.21
N ASP A 271 27.47 -3.30 7.31
CA ASP A 271 26.58 -4.02 6.38
C ASP A 271 25.57 -4.94 7.07
N MET A 272 25.87 -5.36 8.31
CA MET A 272 25.02 -6.25 9.10
C MET A 272 24.08 -5.50 10.05
N SER A 273 24.20 -4.17 10.11
CA SER A 273 23.40 -3.31 10.98
C SER A 273 22.15 -2.77 10.27
N MET A 274 21.11 -2.53 11.06
CA MET A 274 19.97 -1.72 10.62
C MET A 274 20.43 -0.28 10.35
N GLY A 275 19.64 0.47 9.57
CA GLY A 275 19.90 1.90 9.38
C GLY A 275 19.92 2.62 10.72
N ALA A 276 20.71 3.69 10.81
CA ALA A 276 20.77 4.52 12.02
C ALA A 276 19.38 5.11 12.30
N HIS A 277 18.82 4.81 13.49
CA HIS A 277 17.43 5.13 13.84
C HIS A 277 16.39 4.58 12.84
N GLY A 278 16.76 3.52 12.11
CA GLY A 278 15.94 2.80 11.16
C GLY A 278 15.33 1.53 11.75
N HIS A 279 14.29 1.07 11.07
CA HIS A 279 13.66 -0.22 11.24
C HIS A 279 14.26 -1.22 10.24
N VAL A 280 13.68 -2.42 10.16
CA VAL A 280 14.16 -3.46 9.25
C VAL A 280 14.12 -3.00 7.79
N ARG A 281 15.06 -3.49 6.96
CA ARG A 281 15.13 -3.23 5.50
C ARG A 281 14.15 -4.10 4.72
N ASP A 282 12.99 -4.34 5.31
CA ASP A 282 11.86 -5.02 4.73
C ASP A 282 10.57 -4.32 5.20
N LYS A 283 9.43 -4.71 4.65
CA LYS A 283 8.13 -4.31 5.16
C LYS A 283 7.90 -5.01 6.50
N ASP A 284 7.23 -4.33 7.42
CA ASP A 284 6.84 -4.91 8.70
C ASP A 284 5.43 -4.46 9.05
N GLY A 285 4.47 -5.37 8.86
CA GLY A 285 3.05 -5.12 9.10
C GLY A 285 2.77 -4.89 10.58
N ILE A 286 3.51 -5.56 11.46
CA ILE A 286 3.41 -5.39 12.92
C ILE A 286 3.86 -3.98 13.32
N PHE A 287 5.00 -3.53 12.79
CA PHE A 287 5.49 -2.17 12.98
C PHE A 287 4.49 -1.13 12.48
N ALA A 288 4.01 -1.28 11.24
CA ALA A 288 3.08 -0.35 10.64
C ALA A 288 1.72 -0.30 11.39
N ALA A 289 1.23 -1.44 11.89
CA ALA A 289 0.03 -1.52 12.72
C ALA A 289 0.13 -0.63 13.96
N ILE A 290 1.27 -0.69 14.66
CA ILE A 290 1.49 0.09 15.88
C ILE A 290 1.59 1.58 15.60
N LEU A 291 2.18 1.97 14.47
CA LEU A 291 2.17 3.38 14.07
C LEU A 291 0.76 3.87 13.74
N LEU A 292 -0.08 3.05 13.10
CA LEU A 292 -1.49 3.37 12.84
C LEU A 292 -2.32 3.44 14.13
N VAL A 293 -2.00 2.66 15.16
CA VAL A 293 -2.62 2.78 16.49
C VAL A 293 -2.28 4.14 17.13
N GLU A 294 -1.09 4.69 16.90
CA GLU A 294 -0.75 6.05 17.33
C GLU A 294 -1.60 7.11 16.60
N VAL A 295 -1.80 6.95 15.28
CA VAL A 295 -2.71 7.81 14.49
C VAL A 295 -4.14 7.71 15.01
N LEU A 296 -4.61 6.51 15.37
CA LEU A 296 -5.92 6.32 15.99
C LEU A 296 -6.02 7.06 17.33
N ALA A 297 -5.02 6.94 18.20
CA ALA A 297 -4.99 7.66 19.48
C ALA A 297 -5.07 9.18 19.27
N TYR A 298 -4.35 9.70 18.26
CA TYR A 298 -4.45 11.10 17.86
C TYR A 298 -5.84 11.48 17.37
N ALA A 299 -6.45 10.69 16.47
CA ALA A 299 -7.80 10.92 15.96
C ALA A 299 -8.81 11.04 17.11
N LYS A 300 -8.79 10.08 18.04
CA LYS A 300 -9.63 10.10 19.23
C LYS A 300 -9.36 11.30 20.13
N SER A 301 -8.11 11.77 20.19
CA SER A 301 -7.76 12.91 21.03
C SER A 301 -8.36 14.24 20.60
N ILE A 302 -8.68 14.36 19.32
CA ILE A 302 -9.35 15.53 18.75
C ILE A 302 -10.81 15.25 18.38
N GLY A 303 -11.37 14.13 18.86
CA GLY A 303 -12.78 13.78 18.66
C GLY A 303 -13.16 13.45 17.21
N LYS A 304 -12.25 12.88 16.42
CA LYS A 304 -12.46 12.53 15.01
C LYS A 304 -12.22 11.06 14.74
N SER A 305 -12.84 10.55 13.67
CA SER A 305 -12.46 9.30 13.03
C SER A 305 -11.24 9.47 12.13
N ILE A 306 -10.60 8.36 11.75
CA ILE A 306 -9.51 8.37 10.76
C ILE A 306 -10.02 8.86 9.39
N VAL A 307 -11.25 8.51 9.01
CA VAL A 307 -11.87 8.99 7.75
C VAL A 307 -12.03 10.51 7.74
N GLU A 308 -12.49 11.11 8.85
CA GLU A 308 -12.61 12.57 8.95
C GLU A 308 -11.25 13.26 8.96
N LEU A 309 -10.23 12.63 9.55
CA LEU A 309 -8.86 13.11 9.48
C LEU A 309 -8.32 13.13 8.04
N VAL A 310 -8.55 12.07 7.27
CA VAL A 310 -8.16 12.00 5.85
C VAL A 310 -8.82 13.14 5.06
N ASP A 311 -10.11 13.35 5.25
CA ASP A 311 -10.84 14.43 4.57
C ASP A 311 -10.25 15.81 4.90
N GLU A 312 -10.00 16.09 6.17
CA GLU A 312 -9.52 17.41 6.59
C GLU A 312 -8.04 17.67 6.28
N LYS A 313 -7.19 16.65 6.42
CA LYS A 313 -5.74 16.83 6.42
C LYS A 313 -5.10 16.51 5.08
N LEU A 314 -5.80 15.75 4.24
CA LEU A 314 -5.34 15.36 2.92
C LEU A 314 -6.25 15.96 1.86
N TYR A 315 -7.53 15.57 1.80
CA TYR A 315 -8.37 15.94 0.67
C TYR A 315 -8.70 17.43 0.60
N LEU A 316 -8.89 18.09 1.74
CA LEU A 316 -9.14 19.54 1.80
C LEU A 316 -7.87 20.39 1.80
N ASP A 317 -6.69 19.78 1.75
CA ASP A 317 -5.44 20.53 1.66
C ASP A 317 -5.24 21.07 0.23
N PRO A 318 -5.01 22.38 0.04
CA PRO A 318 -4.91 22.97 -1.30
C PRO A 318 -3.66 22.52 -2.07
N GLY A 319 -2.61 22.04 -1.39
CA GLY A 319 -1.43 21.46 -2.03
C GLY A 319 -1.66 20.03 -2.52
N ILE A 320 -2.64 19.32 -1.94
CA ILE A 320 -2.92 17.92 -2.23
C ILE A 320 -4.19 17.78 -3.07
N GLY A 321 -5.34 18.24 -2.55
CA GLY A 321 -6.66 18.07 -3.15
C GLY A 321 -7.23 16.67 -2.95
N LEU A 322 -8.41 16.42 -3.50
CA LEU A 322 -9.05 15.11 -3.43
C LEU A 322 -8.36 14.17 -4.40
N ILE A 323 -7.59 13.22 -3.88
CA ILE A 323 -6.99 12.13 -4.66
C ILE A 323 -7.64 10.81 -4.23
N ARG A 324 -8.14 10.05 -5.20
CA ARG A 324 -8.60 8.68 -4.98
C ARG A 324 -7.87 7.71 -5.89
N THR A 325 -7.54 6.56 -5.34
CA THR A 325 -6.95 5.46 -6.08
C THR A 325 -7.94 4.30 -6.23
N GLY A 326 -7.82 3.59 -7.33
CA GLY A 326 -8.52 2.35 -7.61
C GLY A 326 -7.52 1.26 -7.92
N TYR A 327 -7.76 0.07 -7.39
CA TYR A 327 -6.95 -1.12 -7.67
C TYR A 327 -7.87 -2.30 -8.02
N ARG A 328 -7.58 -2.98 -9.13
CA ARG A 328 -8.24 -4.24 -9.50
C ARG A 328 -7.21 -5.22 -10.08
N PRO A 329 -7.05 -6.41 -9.48
CA PRO A 329 -6.27 -7.48 -10.07
C PRO A 329 -7.08 -8.22 -11.14
N ALA A 330 -6.39 -8.84 -12.10
CA ALA A 330 -6.97 -9.78 -13.04
C ALA A 330 -6.03 -11.02 -13.18
N PRO A 331 -6.46 -12.24 -12.84
CA PRO A 331 -7.76 -12.57 -12.24
C PRO A 331 -7.94 -11.92 -10.85
N VAL A 332 -9.17 -11.91 -10.34
CA VAL A 332 -9.47 -11.26 -9.06
C VAL A 332 -8.71 -11.90 -7.90
N TYR A 333 -8.54 -13.22 -7.95
CA TYR A 333 -7.80 -14.00 -6.96
C TYR A 333 -6.74 -14.87 -7.64
N GLY A 334 -5.56 -14.98 -7.03
CA GLY A 334 -4.47 -15.82 -7.54
C GLY A 334 -3.88 -15.33 -8.87
N GLN A 335 -3.84 -16.22 -9.86
CA GLN A 335 -3.21 -16.00 -11.16
C GLN A 335 -3.91 -16.79 -12.27
N TYR A 336 -3.68 -16.38 -13.52
CA TYR A 336 -4.10 -17.15 -14.68
C TYR A 336 -3.27 -18.44 -14.78
N GLU A 337 -3.96 -19.58 -14.82
CA GLU A 337 -3.32 -20.90 -14.74
C GLU A 337 -2.81 -21.41 -16.09
N GLY A 338 -1.66 -22.08 -16.06
CA GLY A 338 -1.08 -22.77 -17.23
C GLY A 338 -0.71 -21.89 -18.42
N ILE A 339 -0.50 -22.55 -19.57
CA ILE A 339 -0.09 -21.93 -20.84
C ILE A 339 -1.22 -21.06 -21.42
N GLU A 340 -2.47 -21.50 -21.25
CA GLU A 340 -3.66 -20.72 -21.64
C GLU A 340 -3.72 -19.42 -20.84
N GLY A 341 -3.50 -19.48 -19.53
CA GLY A 341 -3.46 -18.31 -18.68
C GLY A 341 -2.38 -17.30 -19.06
N ARG A 342 -1.17 -17.77 -19.39
CA ARG A 342 -0.11 -16.93 -19.96
C ARG A 342 -0.58 -16.24 -21.25
N SER A 343 -1.27 -16.98 -22.12
CA SER A 343 -1.79 -16.45 -23.38
C SER A 343 -2.87 -15.38 -23.16
N THR A 344 -3.77 -15.59 -22.19
CA THR A 344 -4.77 -14.60 -21.77
C THR A 344 -4.10 -13.31 -21.29
N LYS A 345 -3.12 -13.43 -20.38
CA LYS A 345 -2.33 -12.29 -19.90
C LYS A 345 -1.70 -11.50 -21.05
N MET A 346 -1.05 -12.19 -21.99
CA MET A 346 -0.38 -11.54 -23.13
C MET A 346 -1.37 -10.90 -24.11
N LYS A 347 -2.54 -11.50 -24.34
CA LYS A 347 -3.61 -10.89 -25.16
C LYS A 347 -4.05 -9.54 -24.60
N VAL A 348 -4.22 -9.43 -23.28
CA VAL A 348 -4.59 -8.16 -22.63
C VAL A 348 -3.50 -7.11 -22.81
N ILE A 349 -2.22 -7.49 -22.65
CA ILE A 349 -1.07 -6.58 -22.87
C ILE A 349 -1.02 -6.09 -24.31
N HIS A 350 -1.12 -6.99 -25.30
CA HIS A 350 -1.09 -6.60 -26.73
C HIS A 350 -2.26 -5.68 -27.10
N LYS A 351 -3.44 -5.87 -26.49
CA LYS A 351 -4.56 -4.95 -26.69
C LYS A 351 -4.32 -3.57 -26.08
N ALA A 352 -3.70 -3.52 -24.90
CA ALA A 352 -3.29 -2.24 -24.32
C ALA A 352 -2.26 -1.52 -25.20
N GLU A 353 -1.31 -2.25 -25.80
CA GLU A 353 -0.38 -1.72 -26.80
C GLU A 353 -1.10 -1.24 -28.06
N ALA A 354 -2.12 -1.96 -28.53
CA ALA A 354 -2.94 -1.51 -29.67
C ALA A 354 -3.67 -0.19 -29.38
N LEU A 355 -4.11 0.05 -28.14
CA LEU A 355 -4.69 1.35 -27.74
C LEU A 355 -3.66 2.48 -27.84
N ILE A 356 -2.39 2.22 -27.54
CA ILE A 356 -1.31 3.20 -27.73
C ILE A 356 -1.19 3.59 -29.20
N GLU A 357 -1.22 2.63 -30.11
CA GLU A 357 -1.11 2.90 -31.55
C GLU A 357 -2.30 3.75 -32.06
N LEU A 358 -3.49 3.56 -31.49
CA LEU A 358 -4.63 4.46 -31.77
C LEU A 358 -4.35 5.90 -31.30
N VAL A 359 -3.80 6.08 -30.10
CA VAL A 359 -3.45 7.42 -29.58
C VAL A 359 -2.37 8.07 -30.45
N LYS A 360 -1.32 7.32 -30.84
CA LYS A 360 -0.26 7.79 -31.77
C LYS A 360 -0.82 8.21 -33.13
N ALA A 361 -1.81 7.49 -33.64
CA ALA A 361 -2.51 7.81 -34.89
C ALA A 361 -3.49 9.00 -34.76
N GLY A 362 -3.49 9.72 -33.62
CA GLY A 362 -4.39 10.86 -33.38
C GLY A 362 -5.84 10.46 -33.14
N LYS A 363 -6.15 9.16 -33.01
CA LYS A 363 -7.51 8.70 -32.72
C LYS A 363 -7.84 8.96 -31.26
N THR A 364 -9.10 9.28 -31.00
CA THR A 364 -9.57 9.52 -29.63
C THR A 364 -9.76 8.18 -28.92
N VAL A 365 -8.90 7.88 -27.96
CA VAL A 365 -9.09 6.81 -26.99
C VAL A 365 -9.65 7.41 -25.70
N LYS A 366 -10.73 6.83 -25.18
CA LYS A 366 -11.34 7.23 -23.91
C LYS A 366 -11.42 6.03 -22.97
N PHE A 367 -11.40 6.30 -21.67
CA PHE A 367 -11.74 5.37 -20.62
C PHE A 367 -12.87 5.98 -19.81
N ALA A 368 -14.07 5.42 -19.92
CA ALA A 368 -15.32 6.06 -19.54
C ALA A 368 -15.46 7.45 -20.20
N ASP A 369 -15.57 8.52 -19.40
CA ASP A 369 -15.69 9.89 -19.86
C ASP A 369 -14.34 10.60 -20.08
N LEU A 370 -13.23 10.00 -19.67
CA LEU A 370 -11.90 10.61 -19.73
C LEU A 370 -11.16 10.28 -21.02
N LYS A 371 -10.63 11.29 -21.71
CA LYS A 371 -9.79 11.12 -22.91
C LYS A 371 -8.34 10.83 -22.50
N ALA A 372 -7.74 9.80 -23.10
CA ALA A 372 -6.30 9.59 -23.02
C ALA A 372 -5.57 10.70 -23.78
N THR A 373 -4.81 11.50 -23.05
CA THR A 373 -4.08 12.67 -23.57
C THR A 373 -2.61 12.37 -23.84
N LYS A 374 -2.03 11.47 -23.04
CA LYS A 374 -0.65 11.02 -23.11
C LYS A 374 -0.61 9.55 -22.68
N PHE A 375 0.39 8.81 -23.14
CA PHE A 375 0.71 7.47 -22.63
C PHE A 375 2.21 7.35 -22.35
N GLU A 376 2.56 6.43 -21.46
CA GLU A 376 3.94 6.01 -21.19
C GLU A 376 3.99 4.49 -21.09
N VAL A 377 5.10 3.89 -21.55
CA VAL A 377 5.35 2.45 -21.46
C VAL A 377 6.64 2.26 -20.68
N TYR A 378 6.54 1.61 -19.52
CA TYR A 378 7.67 1.41 -18.64
C TYR A 378 8.24 0.01 -18.80
N LYS A 379 9.54 -0.06 -19.09
CA LYS A 379 10.26 -1.29 -19.43
C LYS A 379 11.58 -1.33 -18.68
N THR A 380 11.83 -2.37 -17.91
CA THR A 380 13.11 -2.57 -17.20
C THR A 380 13.93 -3.72 -17.78
N GLY A 381 13.39 -4.46 -18.75
CA GLY A 381 14.04 -5.62 -19.36
C GLY A 381 14.07 -6.86 -18.47
N LYS A 382 13.75 -6.72 -17.17
CA LYS A 382 13.82 -7.78 -16.15
C LYS A 382 13.07 -9.06 -16.55
N TYR A 383 11.95 -8.92 -17.26
CA TYR A 383 11.10 -10.04 -17.63
C TYR A 383 10.97 -10.26 -19.15
N ASP A 384 11.82 -9.60 -19.96
CA ASP A 384 11.80 -9.73 -21.43
C ASP A 384 11.96 -11.19 -21.87
N ILE A 385 13.01 -11.86 -21.38
CA ILE A 385 13.30 -13.27 -21.69
C ILE A 385 12.14 -14.17 -21.26
N GLN A 386 11.63 -13.99 -20.03
CA GLN A 386 10.53 -14.80 -19.49
C GLN A 386 9.28 -14.68 -20.36
N HIS A 387 9.06 -13.51 -20.96
CA HIS A 387 7.88 -13.21 -21.77
C HIS A 387 8.07 -13.38 -23.28
N GLY A 388 9.28 -13.76 -23.73
CA GLY A 388 9.56 -14.04 -25.15
C GLY A 388 9.98 -12.83 -25.96
N TYR A 389 10.31 -11.70 -25.32
CA TYR A 389 10.87 -10.51 -25.95
C TYR A 389 12.38 -10.67 -26.10
N THR A 390 12.82 -11.68 -26.83
CA THR A 390 14.24 -12.06 -26.94
C THR A 390 14.93 -11.55 -28.20
N GLN A 391 14.17 -11.19 -29.23
CA GLN A 391 14.73 -10.74 -30.51
C GLN A 391 15.44 -9.39 -30.34
N GLY A 392 16.77 -9.39 -30.45
CA GLY A 392 17.60 -8.19 -30.31
C GLY A 392 17.82 -7.72 -28.87
N TYR A 393 17.33 -8.46 -27.88
CA TYR A 393 17.50 -8.14 -26.46
C TYR A 393 18.98 -8.13 -26.06
N LYS A 394 19.41 -7.05 -25.40
CA LYS A 394 20.72 -6.89 -24.80
C LYS A 394 20.56 -6.36 -23.37
N PRO A 395 21.01 -7.08 -22.33
CA PRO A 395 20.78 -6.70 -20.94
C PRO A 395 21.46 -5.38 -20.54
N ASP A 396 22.48 -4.96 -21.28
CA ASP A 396 23.26 -3.74 -21.09
C ASP A 396 22.78 -2.56 -21.95
N ASP A 397 21.80 -2.76 -22.83
CA ASP A 397 21.25 -1.72 -23.71
C ASP A 397 19.73 -1.61 -23.54
N PRO A 398 19.26 -0.67 -22.70
CA PRO A 398 17.84 -0.52 -22.41
C PRO A 398 16.97 -0.09 -23.60
N SER A 399 17.58 0.37 -24.71
CA SER A 399 16.84 0.64 -25.95
C SER A 399 16.28 -0.63 -26.59
N THR A 400 16.82 -1.80 -26.21
CA THR A 400 16.37 -3.11 -26.69
C THR A 400 15.21 -3.68 -25.87
N PHE A 401 14.83 -3.05 -24.76
CA PHE A 401 13.82 -3.60 -23.85
C PHE A 401 12.42 -3.56 -24.46
N GLY A 402 11.75 -4.71 -24.39
CA GLY A 402 10.52 -4.97 -25.15
C GLY A 402 9.26 -4.97 -24.29
N PHE A 403 9.26 -5.76 -23.22
CA PHE A 403 8.09 -6.07 -22.41
C PHE A 403 7.76 -4.93 -21.42
N PRO A 404 6.48 -4.50 -21.34
CA PRO A 404 6.06 -3.43 -20.43
C PRO A 404 5.86 -3.93 -19.00
N ASP A 405 6.93 -4.40 -18.37
CA ASP A 405 6.89 -5.01 -17.04
C ASP A 405 6.48 -4.08 -15.91
N GLU A 406 6.88 -2.81 -15.98
CA GLU A 406 6.44 -1.79 -15.02
C GLU A 406 5.17 -1.04 -15.46
N GLY A 407 4.62 -1.45 -16.60
CA GLY A 407 3.25 -1.19 -17.02
C GLY A 407 3.11 -0.17 -18.14
N ILE A 408 1.89 -0.14 -18.68
CA ILE A 408 1.42 0.84 -19.65
C ILE A 408 0.54 1.84 -18.92
N ARG A 409 0.90 3.13 -18.95
CA ARG A 409 0.15 4.21 -18.31
C ARG A 409 -0.51 5.11 -19.34
N PHE A 410 -1.80 5.41 -19.16
CA PHE A 410 -2.56 6.41 -19.88
C PHE A 410 -2.91 7.56 -18.95
N PHE A 411 -2.67 8.80 -19.38
CA PHE A 411 -2.94 10.02 -18.60
C PHE A 411 -4.16 10.78 -19.13
N PHE A 412 -4.88 11.43 -18.21
CA PHE A 412 -6.14 12.12 -18.45
C PHE A 412 -6.01 13.61 -18.10
N GLY A 413 -5.51 14.41 -19.04
CA GLY A 413 -5.38 15.87 -18.89
C GLY A 413 -4.08 16.29 -18.20
N ASP A 414 -3.75 15.68 -17.06
CA ASP A 414 -2.52 15.96 -16.30
C ASP A 414 -1.84 14.67 -15.79
N ASP A 415 -0.70 14.85 -15.11
CA ASP A 415 0.11 13.73 -14.61
C ASP A 415 -0.48 13.05 -13.34
N PHE A 416 -1.49 13.64 -12.70
CA PHE A 416 -2.12 13.08 -11.48
C PHE A 416 -3.32 12.18 -11.77
N ASN A 417 -3.88 12.29 -12.97
CA ASN A 417 -5.04 11.53 -13.41
C ASN A 417 -4.60 10.47 -14.42
N HIS A 418 -4.54 9.20 -14.01
CA HIS A 418 -4.02 8.15 -14.88
C HIS A 418 -4.57 6.74 -14.60
N LEU A 419 -4.51 5.88 -15.61
CA LEU A 419 -4.70 4.44 -15.53
C LEU A 419 -3.37 3.75 -15.88
N THR A 420 -2.89 2.85 -15.02
CA THR A 420 -1.72 1.99 -15.27
C THR A 420 -2.15 0.53 -15.33
N ILE A 421 -1.81 -0.14 -16.43
CA ILE A 421 -2.02 -1.57 -16.63
C ILE A 421 -0.66 -2.23 -16.50
N ARG A 422 -0.44 -2.99 -15.42
CA ARG A 422 0.86 -3.55 -15.08
C ARG A 422 0.79 -5.08 -14.98
N PRO A 423 1.66 -5.83 -15.65
CA PRO A 423 1.81 -7.26 -15.38
C PRO A 423 2.45 -7.48 -14.01
N SER A 424 2.01 -8.51 -13.28
CA SER A 424 2.72 -8.95 -12.10
C SER A 424 4.04 -9.61 -12.52
N GLY A 425 5.13 -9.28 -11.83
CA GLY A 425 6.44 -9.89 -12.05
C GLY A 425 6.61 -11.25 -11.36
N THR A 426 5.79 -11.54 -10.35
CA THR A 426 5.90 -12.76 -9.52
C THR A 426 4.78 -13.76 -9.75
N SER A 427 3.73 -13.39 -10.49
CA SER A 427 2.57 -14.22 -10.76
C SER A 427 2.03 -14.01 -12.18
N GLN A 428 1.30 -14.99 -12.72
CA GLN A 428 0.64 -14.86 -14.01
C GLN A 428 -0.64 -14.01 -13.90
N SER A 429 -0.51 -12.74 -13.52
CA SER A 429 -1.65 -11.86 -13.30
C SER A 429 -1.36 -10.44 -13.76
N LEU A 430 -2.40 -9.62 -13.84
CA LEU A 430 -2.35 -8.20 -14.16
C LEU A 430 -2.86 -7.39 -12.97
N ARG A 431 -2.45 -6.13 -12.93
CA ARG A 431 -2.76 -5.15 -11.90
C ARG A 431 -3.16 -3.86 -12.59
N PHE A 432 -4.39 -3.42 -12.34
CA PHE A 432 -4.93 -2.19 -12.88
C PHE A 432 -4.97 -1.15 -11.76
N HIS A 433 -4.23 -0.07 -11.94
CA HIS A 433 -4.15 1.04 -10.98
C HIS A 433 -4.75 2.28 -11.61
N ILE A 434 -5.71 2.90 -10.95
CA ILE A 434 -6.28 4.20 -11.33
C ILE A 434 -5.90 5.18 -10.24
N GLN A 435 -5.51 6.39 -10.63
CA GLN A 435 -5.50 7.54 -9.74
C GLN A 435 -6.24 8.68 -10.41
N LEU A 436 -7.10 9.35 -9.66
CA LEU A 436 -7.75 10.58 -10.08
C LEU A 436 -7.55 11.66 -9.01
N ARG A 437 -7.39 12.91 -9.46
CA ARG A 437 -7.20 14.08 -8.63
C ARG A 437 -8.17 15.19 -9.01
N ASP A 438 -8.79 15.78 -8.00
CA ASP A 438 -9.56 17.02 -8.10
C ASP A 438 -8.99 18.05 -7.11
N ALA A 439 -8.26 19.02 -7.64
CA ALA A 439 -7.60 20.06 -6.85
C ALA A 439 -8.58 21.16 -6.38
N ASP A 440 -9.71 21.37 -7.07
CA ASP A 440 -10.72 22.37 -6.71
C ASP A 440 -11.80 21.75 -5.81
N VAL A 441 -11.38 21.24 -4.66
CA VAL A 441 -12.27 20.66 -3.67
C VAL A 441 -12.40 21.56 -2.45
N LYS A 442 -13.63 21.67 -1.95
CA LYS A 442 -14.00 22.50 -0.80
C LYS A 442 -14.84 21.66 0.14
N LYS A 443 -14.88 22.04 1.42
CA LYS A 443 -15.68 21.32 2.42
C LYS A 443 -17.14 21.14 2.02
N SER A 444 -17.73 22.13 1.34
CA SER A 444 -19.12 22.10 0.88
C SER A 444 -19.40 21.08 -0.25
N ASN A 445 -18.40 20.71 -1.05
CA ASN A 445 -18.58 19.81 -2.20
C ASN A 445 -17.79 18.50 -2.10
N LEU A 446 -16.92 18.33 -1.09
CA LEU A 446 -16.05 17.17 -0.92
C LEU A 446 -16.82 15.86 -1.01
N LYS A 447 -17.93 15.71 -0.26
CA LYS A 447 -18.74 14.49 -0.27
C LYS A 447 -19.26 14.15 -1.67
N ALA A 448 -19.83 15.13 -2.38
CA ALA A 448 -20.36 14.92 -3.72
C ALA A 448 -19.25 14.57 -4.72
N LYS A 449 -18.12 15.28 -4.66
CA LYS A 449 -16.94 15.00 -5.50
C LYS A 449 -16.35 13.62 -5.24
N ARG A 450 -16.28 13.19 -3.98
CA ARG A 450 -15.84 11.83 -3.60
C ARG A 450 -16.75 10.76 -4.20
N ILE A 451 -18.07 10.87 -4.02
CA ILE A 451 -19.03 9.91 -4.59
C ILE A 451 -18.91 9.87 -6.12
N ALA A 452 -18.79 11.02 -6.78
CA ALA A 452 -18.62 11.08 -8.23
C ALA A 452 -17.30 10.45 -8.70
N MET A 453 -16.21 10.67 -7.97
CA MET A 453 -14.90 10.11 -8.29
C MET A 453 -14.85 8.58 -8.11
N GLU A 454 -15.43 8.05 -7.03
CA GLU A 454 -15.55 6.59 -6.83
C GLU A 454 -16.38 5.94 -7.96
N LYS A 455 -17.48 6.56 -8.37
CA LYS A 455 -18.28 6.10 -9.53
C LYS A 455 -17.48 6.13 -10.82
N ARG A 456 -16.69 7.19 -11.04
CA ARG A 456 -15.83 7.31 -12.23
C ARG A 456 -14.73 6.26 -12.26
N ILE A 457 -14.08 5.97 -11.13
CA ILE A 457 -13.09 4.89 -11.02
C ILE A 457 -13.71 3.55 -11.43
N MET A 458 -14.90 3.22 -10.92
CA MET A 458 -15.60 1.99 -11.31
C MET A 458 -15.96 1.98 -12.81
N ALA A 459 -16.45 3.08 -13.35
CA ALA A 459 -16.76 3.18 -14.78
C ALA A 459 -15.52 2.97 -15.66
N ILE A 460 -14.34 3.47 -15.24
CA ILE A 460 -13.07 3.24 -15.94
C ILE A 460 -12.69 1.75 -15.90
N PHE A 461 -12.83 1.07 -14.75
CA PHE A 461 -12.58 -0.37 -14.66
C PHE A 461 -13.50 -1.18 -15.59
N GLU A 462 -14.79 -0.86 -15.65
CA GLU A 462 -15.72 -1.55 -16.53
C GLU A 462 -15.42 -1.29 -18.01
N ASP A 463 -15.02 -0.07 -18.38
CA ASP A 463 -14.67 0.26 -19.76
C ASP A 463 -13.34 -0.38 -20.19
N VAL A 464 -12.29 -0.31 -19.36
CA VAL A 464 -11.01 -0.96 -19.68
C VAL A 464 -11.17 -2.48 -19.75
N GLY A 465 -11.98 -3.08 -18.88
CA GLY A 465 -12.27 -4.51 -18.93
C GLY A 465 -12.86 -4.94 -20.27
N LYS A 466 -13.86 -4.19 -20.76
CA LYS A 466 -14.46 -4.42 -22.08
C LYS A 466 -13.48 -4.20 -23.23
N LYS A 467 -12.65 -3.16 -23.18
CA LYS A 467 -11.69 -2.87 -24.26
C LYS A 467 -10.60 -3.91 -24.39
N LEU A 468 -10.20 -4.51 -23.26
CA LEU A 468 -9.07 -5.43 -23.21
C LEU A 468 -9.50 -6.91 -23.14
N ASP A 469 -10.80 -7.19 -23.13
CA ASP A 469 -11.41 -8.48 -22.80
C ASP A 469 -10.89 -9.05 -21.48
N VAL A 470 -10.85 -8.22 -20.44
CA VAL A 470 -10.61 -8.69 -19.07
C VAL A 470 -11.94 -9.09 -18.46
N ASP A 471 -12.04 -10.36 -18.09
CA ASP A 471 -13.11 -10.85 -17.26
C ASP A 471 -12.75 -10.62 -15.79
N TRP A 472 -13.45 -9.71 -15.15
CA TRP A 472 -13.17 -9.37 -13.77
C TRP A 472 -13.69 -10.38 -12.74
N ASP A 473 -14.52 -11.31 -13.18
CA ASP A 473 -15.14 -12.35 -12.36
C ASP A 473 -14.42 -13.71 -12.53
N GLU A 474 -13.40 -13.75 -13.40
CA GLU A 474 -12.39 -14.80 -13.48
C GLU A 474 -11.48 -14.79 -12.25
#